data_AF-A0A1V6RXE2-F1
#
_entry.id   AF-A0A1V6RXE2-F1
#
_cell.length_a   1.000
_cell.length_b   1.000
_cell.length_c   1.000
_cell.angle_alpha   90.00
_cell.angle_beta   90.00
_cell.angle_gamma   90.00
#
_symmetry.space_group_name_H-M   'P 1'
#
loop_
_entity.id
_entity.type
_entity.pdbx_description
1 polymer ?
#
loop_
_entity_poly.entity_id
_entity_poly.type
_entity_poly.pdbx_seq_one_letter_code
_entity_poly.pdbx_strand_id
1 'polypeptide(L)'
;MDVSQLPDITGLLVRPDNPPREDVEGMDYSRCVALYNYLIQYAWLAEGRPLATLNSNSTNFFTVHGAEAEAIRPRLDPSVVAFLDNAIIPPWEDFGETPLSIFASALNWPQSLFAEVEADLEDQPVDSMLRLCYVALSTDDSNGGVIYHQRHHRVAIFMHTDDWGFGFPVKDHPDVWNPFETVLSHWIDMINIGKVVAAPHEEPALFEFEKIGPWEWRPYSEAQITTCVDAWDRLCQAIETRISQLPNPPSLISSGSRTDTDNLEPLVALSVLDAASVLDPCFTRSFLSRARRPSFQYIAPGLLLPPADLSGFVALQTFTALPLSQYTVPPVCLFPADTGYQRPIELTRFTSPWVLMEDFYSSSTDTHTPSHISAGLYTTAVDRKWDDMAEDGFQLFLPFTVNAGYDRKVGARKSDGELVDRDSFSGLFQHGFKPFGGNYYRPQRLERLLDCWRKLVEDGVWSVGPDGVEGTIDTFKDAETESRWRNYYISPTW
;
A
#
# COMPACT_ATOMS: atom_id res chain seq x y z
N MET A 1 -4.19 -25.53 0.81
CA MET A 1 -2.72 -25.65 0.87
C MET A 1 -2.31 -25.91 2.30
N ASP A 2 -1.48 -26.93 2.55
CA ASP A 2 -0.95 -27.23 3.87
C ASP A 2 0.40 -26.52 4.07
N VAL A 3 0.34 -25.30 4.63
CA VAL A 3 1.51 -24.45 4.86
C VAL A 3 2.46 -24.99 5.93
N SER A 4 2.06 -26.03 6.70
CA SER A 4 2.92 -26.64 7.71
C SER A 4 4.13 -27.39 7.12
N GLN A 5 4.13 -27.62 5.81
CA GLN A 5 5.23 -28.23 5.08
C GLN A 5 6.36 -27.24 4.76
N LEU A 6 6.10 -25.93 4.88
CA LEU A 6 7.08 -24.89 4.63
C LEU A 6 8.05 -24.73 5.82
N PRO A 7 9.29 -24.29 5.57
CA PRO A 7 10.24 -24.01 6.64
C PRO A 7 9.75 -22.84 7.51
N ASP A 8 10.01 -22.93 8.81
CA ASP A 8 9.77 -21.80 9.72
C ASP A 8 10.84 -20.72 9.51
N ILE A 9 10.38 -19.59 8.98
CA ILE A 9 11.19 -18.41 8.68
C ILE A 9 10.91 -17.25 9.64
N THR A 10 10.09 -17.45 10.69
CA THR A 10 9.62 -16.36 11.55
C THR A 10 10.77 -15.58 12.17
N GLY A 11 11.82 -16.29 12.63
CA GLY A 11 13.03 -15.69 13.17
C GLY A 11 13.99 -15.07 12.14
N LEU A 12 13.65 -15.15 10.84
CA LEU A 12 14.43 -14.58 9.73
C LEU A 12 13.74 -13.37 9.09
N LEU A 13 12.47 -13.11 9.38
CA LEU A 13 11.79 -11.93 8.86
C LEU A 13 12.40 -10.64 9.44
N VAL A 14 12.58 -9.64 8.58
CA VAL A 14 13.02 -8.31 8.98
C VAL A 14 11.91 -7.64 9.77
N ARG A 15 12.17 -7.39 11.06
CA ARG A 15 11.24 -6.78 12.00
C ARG A 15 11.99 -5.80 12.91
N PRO A 16 11.31 -4.91 13.65
CA PRO A 16 11.98 -4.00 14.58
C PRO A 16 12.87 -4.71 15.62
N ASP A 17 12.51 -5.93 16.02
CA ASP A 17 13.26 -6.80 16.94
C ASP A 17 14.31 -7.68 16.24
N ASN A 18 14.30 -7.73 14.91
CA ASN A 18 15.26 -8.46 14.08
C ASN A 18 15.58 -7.66 12.80
N PRO A 19 16.26 -6.50 12.94
CA PRO A 19 16.50 -5.58 11.83
C PRO A 19 17.41 -6.20 10.76
N PRO A 20 17.55 -5.58 9.58
CA PRO A 20 18.54 -5.98 8.59
C PRO A 20 19.95 -5.97 9.18
N ARG A 21 20.80 -6.89 8.72
CA ARG A 21 22.16 -7.00 9.26
C ARG A 21 23.07 -5.99 8.61
N GLU A 22 23.56 -5.04 9.40
CA GLU A 22 24.57 -4.07 8.96
C GLU A 22 26.00 -4.51 9.31
N ASP A 23 26.15 -5.60 10.07
CA ASP A 23 27.43 -6.13 10.53
C ASP A 23 28.10 -7.10 9.52
N VAL A 24 27.42 -7.41 8.42
CA VAL A 24 27.91 -8.31 7.37
C VAL A 24 28.52 -7.49 6.22
N GLU A 25 29.71 -7.87 5.80
CA GLU A 25 30.30 -7.37 4.55
C GLU A 25 29.58 -8.05 3.38
N GLY A 26 28.76 -7.29 2.65
CA GLY A 26 27.99 -7.81 1.53
C GLY A 26 26.48 -7.93 1.78
N MET A 27 25.82 -8.70 0.90
CA MET A 27 24.47 -9.20 1.12
C MET A 27 24.48 -10.23 2.26
N ASP A 28 23.48 -10.20 3.15
CA ASP A 28 23.22 -11.30 4.10
C ASP A 28 22.63 -12.51 3.34
N TYR A 29 23.49 -13.16 2.54
CA TYR A 29 23.08 -14.18 1.59
C TYR A 29 22.36 -15.34 2.28
N SER A 30 22.72 -15.69 3.52
CA SER A 30 22.09 -16.79 4.25
C SER A 30 20.63 -16.49 4.56
N ARG A 31 20.34 -15.26 5.00
CA ARG A 31 18.98 -14.78 5.25
C ARG A 31 18.21 -14.59 3.94
N CYS A 32 18.82 -13.96 2.94
CA CYS A 32 18.21 -13.75 1.63
C CYS A 32 17.83 -15.08 0.95
N VAL A 33 18.72 -16.09 0.97
CA VAL A 33 18.45 -17.43 0.42
C VAL A 33 17.27 -18.08 1.12
N ALA A 34 17.22 -18.04 2.45
CA ALA A 34 16.12 -18.66 3.20
C ALA A 34 14.76 -18.02 2.86
N LEU A 35 14.69 -16.69 2.79
CA LEU A 35 13.47 -15.96 2.45
C LEU A 35 13.07 -16.14 0.97
N TYR A 36 14.04 -16.09 0.06
CA TYR A 36 13.80 -16.33 -1.37
C TYR A 36 13.29 -17.76 -1.61
N ASN A 37 13.95 -18.76 -1.03
CA ASN A 37 13.56 -20.16 -1.17
C ASN A 37 12.18 -20.43 -0.57
N TYR A 38 11.81 -19.75 0.51
CA TYR A 38 10.46 -19.82 1.07
C TYR A 38 9.40 -19.38 0.06
N LEU A 39 9.61 -18.25 -0.65
CA LEU A 39 8.67 -17.76 -1.67
C LEU A 39 8.49 -18.77 -2.81
N ILE A 40 9.59 -19.35 -3.31
CA ILE A 40 9.56 -20.39 -4.35
C ILE A 40 8.79 -21.63 -3.87
N GLN A 41 9.08 -22.11 -2.66
CA GLN A 41 8.41 -23.28 -2.08
C GLN A 41 6.92 -23.01 -1.85
N TYR A 42 6.56 -21.80 -1.41
CA TYR A 42 5.19 -21.37 -1.23
C TYR A 42 4.42 -21.38 -2.56
N ALA A 43 4.98 -20.77 -3.61
CA ALA A 43 4.41 -20.78 -4.95
C ALA A 43 4.25 -22.21 -5.51
N TRP A 44 5.27 -23.06 -5.35
CA TRP A 44 5.25 -24.45 -5.80
C TRP A 44 4.14 -25.27 -5.13
N LEU A 45 4.00 -25.13 -3.80
CA LEU A 45 2.92 -25.78 -3.05
C LEU A 45 1.54 -25.25 -3.44
N ALA A 46 1.43 -23.94 -3.71
CA ALA A 46 0.18 -23.31 -4.12
C ALA A 46 -0.28 -23.80 -5.50
N GLU A 47 0.64 -24.11 -6.40
CA GLU A 47 0.38 -24.80 -7.68
C GLU A 47 -0.02 -26.29 -7.50
N GLY A 48 -0.23 -26.75 -6.27
CA GLY A 48 -0.63 -28.13 -5.97
C GLY A 48 0.49 -29.15 -6.13
N ARG A 49 1.75 -28.71 -6.22
CA ARG A 49 2.91 -29.58 -6.45
C ARG A 49 3.59 -29.95 -5.13
N PRO A 50 3.96 -31.23 -4.91
CA PRO A 50 4.66 -31.63 -3.69
C PRO A 50 6.06 -31.01 -3.57
N LEU A 51 6.47 -30.55 -2.38
CA LEU A 51 7.84 -30.04 -2.16
C LEU A 51 8.93 -31.08 -2.43
N ALA A 52 8.63 -32.36 -2.27
CA ALA A 52 9.58 -33.44 -2.55
C ALA A 52 10.06 -33.44 -4.02
N THR A 53 9.20 -33.05 -4.97
CA THR A 53 9.59 -32.97 -6.39
C THR A 53 10.46 -31.75 -6.66
N LEU A 54 10.19 -30.63 -6.00
CA LEU A 54 11.05 -29.45 -6.06
C LEU A 54 12.44 -29.77 -5.51
N ASN A 55 12.54 -30.38 -4.33
CA ASN A 55 13.82 -30.69 -3.69
C ASN A 55 14.66 -31.71 -4.48
N SER A 56 14.01 -32.62 -5.21
CA SER A 56 14.71 -33.66 -5.99
C SER A 56 15.24 -33.14 -7.33
N ASN A 57 14.61 -32.11 -7.89
CA ASN A 57 14.84 -31.67 -9.27
C ASN A 57 15.36 -30.24 -9.39
N SER A 58 15.28 -29.44 -8.32
CA SER A 58 15.85 -28.09 -8.32
C SER A 58 17.37 -28.12 -8.26
N THR A 59 17.97 -27.14 -8.90
CA THR A 59 19.41 -26.89 -8.80
C THR A 59 19.66 -25.40 -8.59
N ASN A 60 20.92 -24.97 -8.63
CA ASN A 60 21.29 -23.57 -8.43
C ASN A 60 21.59 -22.86 -9.75
N PHE A 61 21.70 -21.53 -9.70
CA PHE A 61 21.89 -20.66 -10.86
C PHE A 61 23.02 -21.12 -11.79
N PHE A 62 24.20 -21.41 -11.24
CA PHE A 62 25.38 -21.79 -12.02
C PHE A 62 25.28 -23.18 -12.64
N THR A 63 24.62 -24.13 -11.96
CA THR A 63 24.37 -25.47 -12.51
C THR A 63 23.37 -25.41 -13.66
N VAL A 64 22.31 -24.63 -13.47
CA VAL A 64 21.22 -24.43 -14.43
C VAL A 64 21.71 -23.80 -15.73
N HIS A 65 22.49 -22.71 -15.65
CA HIS A 65 22.92 -21.94 -16.82
C HIS A 65 24.34 -22.29 -17.30
N GLY A 66 25.08 -23.12 -16.55
CA GLY A 66 26.37 -23.67 -16.95
C GLY A 66 27.42 -22.61 -17.29
N ALA A 67 28.02 -22.74 -18.48
CA ALA A 67 29.18 -21.94 -18.90
C ALA A 67 28.88 -20.43 -18.96
N GLU A 68 27.65 -20.02 -19.26
CA GLU A 68 27.27 -18.61 -19.33
C GLU A 68 27.25 -17.96 -17.94
N ALA A 69 26.72 -18.65 -16.94
CA ALA A 69 26.76 -18.19 -15.55
C ALA A 69 28.18 -18.19 -14.99
N GLU A 70 28.98 -19.22 -15.28
CA GLU A 70 30.38 -19.27 -14.84
C GLU A 70 31.24 -18.17 -15.50
N ALA A 71 30.91 -17.73 -16.72
CA ALA A 71 31.61 -16.63 -17.37
C ALA A 71 31.42 -15.29 -16.65
N ILE A 72 30.27 -15.09 -15.99
CA ILE A 72 29.99 -13.85 -15.24
C ILE A 72 30.39 -13.93 -13.76
N ARG A 73 30.58 -15.13 -13.20
CA ARG A 73 30.95 -15.33 -11.78
C ARG A 73 32.09 -14.42 -11.28
N PRO A 74 33.18 -14.17 -12.03
CA PRO A 74 34.28 -13.31 -11.56
C PRO A 74 33.93 -11.82 -11.42
N ARG A 75 32.84 -11.36 -12.04
CA ARG A 75 32.35 -9.97 -11.98
C ARG A 75 31.38 -9.74 -10.80
N LEU A 76 30.95 -10.82 -10.14
CA LEU A 76 29.98 -10.77 -9.05
C LEU A 76 30.69 -10.66 -7.69
N ASP A 77 30.07 -9.92 -6.79
CA ASP A 77 30.47 -9.87 -5.39
C ASP A 77 30.36 -11.26 -4.74
N PRO A 78 31.30 -11.67 -3.85
CA PRO A 78 31.27 -12.98 -3.22
C PRO A 78 29.96 -13.31 -2.51
N SER A 79 29.28 -12.31 -1.91
CA SER A 79 27.99 -12.51 -1.25
C SER A 79 26.86 -12.80 -2.25
N VAL A 80 26.89 -12.19 -3.44
CA VAL A 80 25.95 -12.48 -4.52
C VAL A 80 26.21 -13.87 -5.09
N VAL A 81 27.47 -14.25 -5.28
CA VAL A 81 27.83 -15.60 -5.71
C VAL A 81 27.30 -16.64 -4.73
N ALA A 82 27.50 -16.42 -3.42
CA ALA A 82 26.98 -17.30 -2.38
C ALA A 82 25.45 -17.38 -2.37
N PHE A 83 24.76 -16.26 -2.63
CA PHE A 83 23.30 -16.26 -2.82
C PHE A 83 22.89 -17.13 -4.03
N LEU A 84 23.48 -16.89 -5.20
CA LEU A 84 23.15 -17.61 -6.44
C LEU A 84 23.53 -19.11 -6.41
N ASP A 85 24.54 -19.49 -5.64
CA ASP A 85 24.93 -20.89 -5.43
C ASP A 85 23.91 -21.66 -4.56
N ASN A 86 23.08 -20.98 -3.78
CA ASN A 86 22.15 -21.58 -2.81
C ASN A 86 20.67 -21.25 -3.08
N ALA A 87 20.37 -20.30 -3.96
CA ALA A 87 19.01 -20.00 -4.39
C ALA A 87 18.44 -21.15 -5.23
N ILE A 88 17.21 -21.57 -4.91
CA ILE A 88 16.49 -22.62 -5.63
C ILE A 88 16.05 -22.08 -6.99
N ILE A 89 16.46 -22.77 -8.07
CA ILE A 89 15.89 -22.60 -9.40
C ILE A 89 14.96 -23.79 -9.68
N PRO A 90 13.63 -23.57 -9.81
CA PRO A 90 12.68 -24.63 -10.15
C PRO A 90 12.95 -25.26 -11.53
N PRO A 91 12.55 -26.53 -11.74
CA PRO A 91 12.72 -27.19 -13.04
C PRO A 91 11.82 -26.57 -14.12
N TRP A 92 12.40 -26.21 -15.26
CA TRP A 92 11.74 -25.44 -16.31
C TRP A 92 10.65 -26.18 -17.11
N GLU A 93 10.75 -27.50 -17.27
CA GLU A 93 9.92 -28.23 -18.26
C GLU A 93 8.42 -28.29 -17.89
N ASP A 94 8.06 -28.14 -16.62
CA ASP A 94 6.66 -28.11 -16.16
C ASP A 94 6.28 -26.83 -15.41
N PHE A 95 7.25 -25.94 -15.12
CA PHE A 95 7.09 -24.75 -14.28
C PHE A 95 7.61 -23.54 -15.07
N GLY A 96 7.04 -23.33 -16.27
CA GLY A 96 7.34 -22.17 -17.10
C GLY A 96 7.30 -20.89 -16.25
N GLU A 97 8.32 -20.03 -16.45
CA GLU A 97 8.61 -18.73 -15.80
C GLU A 97 7.70 -18.31 -14.64
N THR A 98 7.55 -19.14 -13.62
CA THR A 98 6.67 -18.81 -12.50
C THR A 98 7.32 -17.66 -11.72
N PRO A 99 6.63 -16.52 -11.60
CA PRO A 99 7.21 -15.36 -10.94
C PRO A 99 7.54 -15.65 -9.48
N LEU A 100 8.61 -15.04 -8.98
CA LEU A 100 9.02 -15.17 -7.58
C LEU A 100 7.98 -14.57 -6.62
N SER A 101 7.37 -13.46 -7.04
CA SER A 101 6.31 -12.78 -6.33
C SER A 101 5.38 -12.09 -7.34
N ILE A 102 4.33 -11.44 -6.85
CA ILE A 102 3.50 -10.63 -7.73
C ILE A 102 4.28 -9.47 -8.37
N PHE A 103 5.32 -8.94 -7.71
CA PHE A 103 6.10 -7.81 -8.23
C PHE A 103 7.28 -8.25 -9.11
N ALA A 104 7.83 -9.44 -8.88
CA ALA A 104 9.10 -9.85 -9.45
C ALA A 104 9.01 -11.21 -10.14
N SER A 105 9.57 -11.29 -11.34
CA SER A 105 9.76 -12.53 -12.08
C SER A 105 10.78 -13.46 -11.39
N ALA A 106 11.06 -14.61 -11.99
CA ALA A 106 12.18 -15.45 -11.56
C ALA A 106 13.53 -14.73 -11.72
N LEU A 107 14.59 -15.30 -11.15
CA LEU A 107 15.95 -14.75 -11.31
C LEU A 107 16.33 -14.62 -12.80
N ASN A 108 16.98 -13.50 -13.13
CA ASN A 108 17.37 -13.18 -14.49
C ASN A 108 18.45 -14.10 -15.05
N TRP A 109 18.38 -14.33 -16.37
CA TRP A 109 19.40 -15.06 -17.12
C TRP A 109 20.78 -14.37 -17.03
N PRO A 110 21.90 -15.11 -17.12
CA PRO A 110 23.25 -14.55 -17.01
C PRO A 110 23.52 -13.35 -17.95
N GLN A 111 22.99 -13.41 -19.17
CA GLN A 111 23.12 -12.36 -20.18
C GLN A 111 22.37 -11.05 -19.85
N SER A 112 21.36 -11.12 -18.98
CA SER A 112 20.51 -10.00 -18.58
C SER A 112 20.69 -9.63 -17.09
N LEU A 113 21.66 -10.24 -16.41
CA LEU A 113 21.88 -10.02 -14.98
C LEU A 113 22.51 -8.65 -14.71
N PHE A 114 23.39 -8.15 -15.59
CA PHE A 114 24.00 -6.83 -15.43
C PHE A 114 23.06 -5.75 -15.95
N ALA A 115 22.78 -4.76 -15.10
CA ALA A 115 21.99 -3.58 -15.43
C ALA A 115 22.90 -2.52 -16.08
N GLU A 116 23.46 -2.85 -17.26
CA GLU A 116 24.51 -2.04 -17.90
C GLU A 116 24.01 -0.65 -18.31
N VAL A 117 22.74 -0.54 -18.71
CA VAL A 117 22.11 0.74 -19.09
C VAL A 117 22.00 1.66 -17.89
N GLU A 118 21.54 1.13 -16.75
CA GLU A 118 21.38 1.89 -15.51
C GLU A 118 22.73 2.29 -14.92
N ALA A 119 23.72 1.38 -14.99
CA ALA A 119 25.08 1.70 -14.59
C ALA A 119 25.68 2.84 -15.44
N ASP A 120 25.46 2.84 -16.76
CA ASP A 120 25.94 3.90 -17.67
C ASP A 120 25.23 5.24 -17.42
N LEU A 121 23.91 5.23 -17.24
CA LEU A 121 23.12 6.44 -16.94
C LEU A 121 23.56 7.13 -15.64
N GLU A 122 24.01 6.34 -14.66
CA GLU A 122 24.43 6.82 -13.34
C GLU A 122 25.95 7.02 -13.19
N ASP A 123 26.68 6.99 -14.32
CA ASP A 123 28.14 7.08 -14.37
C ASP A 123 28.83 6.09 -13.41
N GLN A 124 28.23 4.91 -13.21
CA GLN A 124 28.73 3.83 -12.38
C GLN A 124 29.51 2.80 -13.23
N PRO A 125 30.41 2.00 -12.62
CA PRO A 125 31.05 0.92 -13.36
C PRO A 125 30.01 -0.10 -13.84
N VAL A 126 30.25 -0.68 -15.02
CA VAL A 126 29.39 -1.67 -15.68
C VAL A 126 28.99 -2.84 -14.76
N ASP A 127 29.90 -3.24 -13.86
CA ASP A 127 29.67 -4.37 -12.95
C ASP A 127 29.01 -3.96 -11.62
N SER A 128 28.63 -2.70 -11.44
CA SER A 128 28.15 -2.21 -10.14
C SER A 128 26.69 -2.54 -9.85
N MET A 129 25.87 -2.73 -10.88
CA MET A 129 24.42 -2.94 -10.75
C MET A 129 23.99 -4.24 -11.39
N LEU A 130 23.17 -5.00 -10.67
CA LEU A 130 22.59 -6.25 -11.12
C LEU A 130 21.06 -6.13 -11.14
N ARG A 131 20.41 -6.57 -12.20
CA ARG A 131 18.97 -6.78 -12.23
C ARG A 131 18.69 -8.22 -11.83
N LEU A 132 18.34 -8.43 -10.56
CA LEU A 132 18.09 -9.78 -10.02
C LEU A 132 16.84 -10.41 -10.63
N CYS A 133 15.77 -9.63 -10.77
CA CYS A 133 14.49 -10.05 -11.35
C CYS A 133 13.92 -8.92 -12.23
N TYR A 134 13.18 -9.26 -13.28
CA TYR A 134 12.30 -8.32 -13.98
C TYR A 134 11.02 -8.08 -13.18
N VAL A 135 10.29 -7.03 -13.53
CA VAL A 135 8.94 -6.80 -13.02
C VAL A 135 8.00 -7.85 -13.60
N ALA A 136 7.15 -8.44 -12.77
CA ALA A 136 6.15 -9.42 -13.22
C ALA A 136 4.80 -8.79 -13.61
N LEU A 137 4.51 -7.58 -13.11
CA LEU A 137 3.25 -6.85 -13.33
C LEU A 137 3.20 -6.02 -14.62
N SER A 138 4.30 -5.90 -15.38
CA SER A 138 4.30 -5.00 -16.54
C SER A 138 3.73 -5.68 -17.78
N THR A 139 2.67 -5.08 -18.33
CA THR A 139 2.05 -5.47 -19.60
C THR A 139 2.74 -4.82 -20.82
N ASP A 140 3.70 -3.93 -20.57
CA ASP A 140 4.60 -3.34 -21.54
C ASP A 140 6.05 -3.81 -21.30
N ASP A 141 6.94 -3.60 -22.30
CA ASP A 141 8.40 -3.81 -22.22
C ASP A 141 9.04 -2.85 -21.18
N SER A 142 8.52 -2.84 -19.95
CA SER A 142 9.07 -2.06 -18.87
C SER A 142 10.42 -2.67 -18.54
N ASN A 143 11.48 -1.91 -18.81
CA ASN A 143 12.81 -2.25 -18.32
C ASN A 143 12.91 -2.02 -16.79
N GLY A 144 11.82 -2.19 -16.03
CA GLY A 144 11.81 -2.22 -14.57
C GLY A 144 12.43 -3.51 -14.01
N GLY A 145 12.62 -3.54 -12.69
CA GLY A 145 13.10 -4.73 -12.01
C GLY A 145 13.55 -4.51 -10.57
N VAL A 146 14.03 -5.59 -9.98
CA VAL A 146 14.72 -5.62 -8.69
C VAL A 146 16.20 -5.36 -8.95
N ILE A 147 16.64 -4.11 -8.77
CA ILE A 147 18.02 -3.70 -9.04
C ILE A 147 18.83 -3.75 -7.75
N TYR A 148 19.91 -4.54 -7.74
CA TYR A 148 20.88 -4.65 -6.66
C TYR A 148 22.18 -3.91 -7.00
N HIS A 149 22.64 -3.05 -6.09
CA HIS A 149 23.91 -2.33 -6.25
C HIS A 149 25.03 -3.04 -5.48
N GLN A 150 25.95 -3.69 -6.19
CA GLN A 150 27.01 -4.53 -5.62
C GLN A 150 27.94 -3.78 -4.66
N ARG A 151 28.19 -2.48 -4.82
CA ARG A 151 29.06 -1.73 -3.90
C ARG A 151 28.36 -1.20 -2.65
N HIS A 152 27.05 -1.04 -2.72
CA HIS A 152 26.25 -0.51 -1.61
C HIS A 152 25.54 -1.64 -0.86
N HIS A 153 25.46 -2.82 -1.46
CA HIS A 153 24.74 -4.00 -0.95
C HIS A 153 23.30 -3.65 -0.58
N ARG A 154 22.61 -2.99 -1.51
CA ARG A 154 21.21 -2.55 -1.39
C ARG A 154 20.45 -2.82 -2.68
N VAL A 155 19.14 -2.93 -2.56
CA VAL A 155 18.16 -3.19 -3.60
C VAL A 155 17.15 -2.06 -3.66
N ALA A 156 16.76 -1.68 -4.88
CA ALA A 156 15.56 -0.90 -5.15
C ALA A 156 14.67 -1.65 -6.15
N ILE A 157 13.36 -1.47 -6.03
CA ILE A 157 12.38 -1.98 -7.00
C ILE A 157 11.87 -0.81 -7.81
N PHE A 158 11.98 -0.91 -9.14
CA PHE A 158 11.41 0.04 -10.08
C PHE A 158 10.38 -0.69 -10.92
N MET A 159 9.12 -0.27 -10.85
CA MET A 159 8.03 -0.88 -11.61
C MET A 159 8.14 -0.49 -13.09
N HIS A 160 8.58 0.73 -13.36
CA HIS A 160 8.82 1.25 -14.70
C HIS A 160 10.14 2.03 -14.79
N THR A 161 10.64 2.28 -16.00
CA THR A 161 11.86 3.10 -16.21
C THR A 161 11.67 4.53 -15.74
N ASP A 162 10.44 5.05 -15.78
CA ASP A 162 10.12 6.40 -15.30
C ASP A 162 10.32 6.54 -13.78
N ASP A 163 10.35 5.42 -13.04
CA ASP A 163 10.55 5.42 -11.60
C ASP A 163 12.02 5.65 -11.20
N TRP A 164 12.97 5.57 -12.14
CA TRP A 164 14.39 5.75 -11.86
C TRP A 164 14.70 7.10 -11.22
N GLY A 165 13.94 8.15 -11.58
CA GLY A 165 14.08 9.49 -11.00
C GLY A 165 13.79 9.57 -9.49
N PHE A 166 13.13 8.56 -8.90
CA PHE A 166 12.87 8.52 -7.46
C PHE A 166 13.97 7.84 -6.65
N GLY A 167 14.77 6.98 -7.29
CA GLY A 167 15.78 6.16 -6.61
C GLY A 167 17.22 6.53 -6.94
N PHE A 168 17.47 7.27 -8.02
CA PHE A 168 18.81 7.60 -8.44
C PHE A 168 19.15 9.09 -8.27
N PRO A 169 20.40 9.42 -7.88
CA PRO A 169 21.52 8.51 -7.61
C PRO A 169 21.41 7.85 -6.23
N VAL A 170 21.94 6.62 -6.09
CA VAL A 170 21.79 5.76 -4.88
C VAL A 170 22.07 6.48 -3.56
N LYS A 171 23.13 7.30 -3.53
CA LYS A 171 23.58 8.06 -2.35
C LYS A 171 22.59 9.13 -1.87
N ASP A 172 21.74 9.64 -2.77
CA ASP A 172 20.82 10.74 -2.48
C ASP A 172 19.43 10.21 -2.06
N HIS A 173 19.17 8.91 -2.27
CA HIS A 173 17.89 8.23 -2.00
C HIS A 173 18.03 6.98 -1.10
N PRO A 174 18.63 7.10 0.10
CA PRO A 174 18.85 5.95 1.00
C PRO A 174 17.56 5.30 1.52
N ASP A 175 16.42 6.00 1.44
CA ASP A 175 15.09 5.51 1.77
C ASP A 175 14.51 4.55 0.72
N VAL A 176 14.97 4.65 -0.53
CA VAL A 176 14.58 3.76 -1.63
C VAL A 176 15.42 2.49 -1.66
N TRP A 177 16.71 2.60 -1.34
CA TRP A 177 17.67 1.50 -1.42
C TRP A 177 17.78 0.72 -0.12
N ASN A 178 17.18 -0.48 -0.10
CA ASN A 178 16.99 -1.30 1.09
C ASN A 178 17.79 -2.62 1.02
N PRO A 179 18.20 -3.21 2.16
CA PRO A 179 18.79 -4.56 2.16
C PRO A 179 17.83 -5.58 1.52
N PHE A 180 18.34 -6.56 0.77
CA PHE A 180 17.50 -7.47 -0.02
C PHE A 180 16.58 -8.33 0.86
N GLU A 181 17.04 -8.74 2.05
CA GLU A 181 16.24 -9.43 3.05
C GLU A 181 15.02 -8.62 3.52
N THR A 182 15.08 -7.28 3.45
CA THR A 182 13.96 -6.38 3.78
C THR A 182 12.88 -6.49 2.73
N VAL A 183 13.27 -6.49 1.45
CA VAL A 183 12.36 -6.64 0.32
C VAL A 183 11.66 -7.99 0.35
N LEU A 184 12.42 -9.07 0.54
CA LEU A 184 11.87 -10.43 0.62
C LEU A 184 10.94 -10.58 1.82
N SER A 185 11.30 -10.03 2.99
CA SER A 185 10.45 -10.05 4.18
C SER A 185 9.13 -9.31 3.95
N HIS A 186 9.16 -8.16 3.28
CA HIS A 186 7.95 -7.40 2.95
C HIS A 186 7.00 -8.20 2.06
N TRP A 187 7.51 -8.87 1.01
CA TRP A 187 6.67 -9.71 0.16
C TRP A 187 6.05 -10.88 0.90
N ILE A 188 6.78 -11.47 1.86
CA ILE A 188 6.24 -12.52 2.73
C ILE A 188 5.19 -11.95 3.70
N ASP A 189 5.40 -10.75 4.24
CA ASP A 189 4.41 -10.12 5.11
C ASP A 189 3.11 -9.82 4.36
N MET A 190 3.16 -9.47 3.07
CA MET A 190 1.96 -9.35 2.22
C MET A 190 1.19 -10.67 2.08
N ILE A 191 1.89 -11.80 2.05
CA ILE A 191 1.28 -13.14 2.06
C ILE A 191 0.64 -13.41 3.42
N ASN A 192 1.35 -13.11 4.51
CA ASN A 192 0.88 -13.36 5.88
C ASN A 192 -0.39 -12.55 6.23
N ILE A 193 -0.49 -11.30 5.76
CA ILE A 193 -1.71 -10.50 5.92
C ILE A 193 -2.82 -10.92 4.94
N GLY A 194 -2.53 -11.76 3.95
CA GLY A 194 -3.50 -12.22 2.94
C GLY A 194 -3.79 -11.17 1.86
N LYS A 195 -2.94 -10.15 1.71
CA LYS A 195 -3.01 -9.18 0.62
C LYS A 195 -2.60 -9.82 -0.71
N VAL A 196 -1.59 -10.68 -0.67
CA VAL A 196 -1.19 -11.54 -1.78
C VAL A 196 -1.52 -12.97 -1.39
N VAL A 197 -2.18 -13.70 -2.28
CA VAL A 197 -2.41 -15.14 -2.09
C VAL A 197 -1.89 -15.89 -3.29
N ALA A 198 -1.60 -17.18 -3.11
CA ALA A 198 -1.24 -18.06 -4.20
C ALA A 198 -2.27 -19.18 -4.33
N ALA A 199 -2.66 -19.46 -5.56
CA ALA A 199 -3.55 -20.56 -5.94
C ALA A 199 -3.15 -21.04 -7.34
N PRO A 200 -3.51 -22.27 -7.76
CA PRO A 200 -3.14 -22.78 -9.08
C PRO A 200 -3.51 -21.77 -10.18
N HIS A 201 -2.58 -21.51 -11.11
CA HIS A 201 -2.77 -20.49 -12.15
C HIS A 201 -3.97 -20.79 -13.07
N GLU A 202 -4.33 -22.07 -13.25
CA GLU A 202 -5.50 -22.48 -14.04
C GLU A 202 -6.85 -22.13 -13.37
N GLU A 203 -6.86 -21.95 -12.05
CA GLU A 203 -8.07 -21.54 -11.34
C GLU A 203 -8.32 -20.04 -11.55
N PRO A 204 -9.56 -19.60 -11.78
CA PRO A 204 -9.85 -18.17 -11.90
C PRO A 204 -9.59 -17.45 -10.57
N ALA A 205 -9.09 -16.21 -10.65
CA ALA A 205 -9.05 -15.32 -9.49
C ALA A 205 -10.47 -14.93 -9.04
N LEU A 206 -10.64 -14.50 -7.79
CA LEU A 206 -11.97 -14.22 -7.20
C LEU A 206 -12.76 -13.14 -7.94
N PHE A 207 -12.07 -12.19 -8.58
CA PHE A 207 -12.68 -11.09 -9.32
C PHE A 207 -12.34 -11.11 -10.81
N GLU A 208 -12.03 -12.30 -11.36
CA GLU A 208 -11.59 -12.48 -12.76
C GLU A 208 -10.33 -11.65 -13.11
N PHE A 209 -9.53 -11.30 -12.09
CA PHE A 209 -8.21 -10.72 -12.26
C PHE A 209 -7.28 -11.69 -12.99
N GLU A 210 -6.42 -11.17 -13.87
CA GLU A 210 -5.39 -11.98 -14.53
C GLU A 210 -4.28 -12.32 -13.53
N LYS A 211 -4.21 -13.57 -13.11
CA LYS A 211 -3.16 -14.03 -12.19
C LYS A 211 -1.78 -13.91 -12.81
N ILE A 212 -0.78 -13.63 -11.97
CA ILE A 212 0.63 -13.60 -12.34
C ILE A 212 1.26 -14.92 -11.87
N GLY A 213 1.26 -15.91 -12.76
CA GLY A 213 1.51 -17.30 -12.36
C GLY A 213 0.51 -17.74 -11.29
N PRO A 214 0.94 -18.22 -10.11
CA PRO A 214 0.04 -18.59 -9.03
C PRO A 214 -0.47 -17.38 -8.22
N TRP A 215 0.12 -16.20 -8.41
CA TRP A 215 -0.10 -15.06 -7.52
C TRP A 215 -1.38 -14.29 -7.88
N GLU A 216 -2.20 -14.06 -6.86
CA GLU A 216 -3.40 -13.24 -6.92
C GLU A 216 -3.29 -12.08 -5.92
N TRP A 217 -3.49 -10.86 -6.43
CA TRP A 217 -3.62 -9.67 -5.60
C TRP A 217 -5.04 -9.57 -5.05
N ARG A 218 -5.19 -9.45 -3.72
CA ARG A 218 -6.49 -9.22 -3.09
C ARG A 218 -6.74 -7.72 -2.92
N PRO A 219 -7.91 -7.18 -3.27
CA PRO A 219 -8.23 -5.77 -3.04
C PRO A 219 -8.12 -5.36 -1.56
N TYR A 220 -8.45 -6.28 -0.65
CA TYR A 220 -8.23 -6.19 0.80
C TYR A 220 -8.24 -7.60 1.41
N SER A 221 -7.88 -7.69 2.68
CA SER A 221 -7.91 -8.90 3.50
C SER A 221 -8.64 -8.67 4.81
N GLU A 222 -9.04 -9.75 5.48
CA GLU A 222 -9.64 -9.70 6.81
C GLU A 222 -8.67 -9.08 7.84
N ALA A 223 -7.37 -9.39 7.75
CA ALA A 223 -6.36 -8.80 8.63
C ALA A 223 -6.25 -7.28 8.45
N GLN A 224 -6.35 -6.77 7.22
CA GLN A 224 -6.38 -5.32 6.96
C GLN A 224 -7.63 -4.66 7.55
N ILE A 225 -8.80 -5.31 7.47
CA ILE A 225 -10.03 -4.80 8.10
C ILE A 225 -9.84 -4.71 9.62
N THR A 226 -9.41 -5.80 10.26
CA THR A 226 -9.16 -5.84 11.71
C THR A 226 -8.18 -4.76 12.13
N THR A 227 -7.05 -4.64 11.44
CA THR A 227 -6.02 -3.64 11.76
C THR A 227 -6.55 -2.21 11.62
N CYS A 228 -7.37 -1.94 10.59
CA CYS A 228 -8.00 -0.63 10.40
C CYS A 228 -9.04 -0.32 11.47
N VAL A 229 -9.84 -1.31 11.90
CA VAL A 229 -10.78 -1.18 13.03
C VAL A 229 -10.03 -0.92 14.34
N ASP A 230 -8.91 -1.60 14.58
CA ASP A 230 -8.06 -1.37 15.75
C ASP A 230 -7.43 0.04 15.73
N ALA A 231 -7.02 0.54 14.56
CA ALA A 231 -6.53 1.92 14.40
C ALA A 231 -7.64 2.95 14.69
N TRP A 232 -8.86 2.69 14.20
CA TRP A 232 -10.05 3.50 14.51
C TRP A 232 -10.34 3.55 16.01
N ASP A 233 -10.31 2.40 16.68
CA ASP A 233 -10.58 2.30 18.11
C ASP A 233 -9.53 3.06 18.94
N ARG A 234 -8.25 2.96 18.56
CA ARG A 234 -7.16 3.71 19.20
C ARG A 234 -7.33 5.22 19.03
N LEU A 235 -7.73 5.69 17.84
CA LEU A 235 -8.02 7.12 17.61
C LEU A 235 -9.19 7.60 18.47
N CYS A 236 -10.31 6.86 18.47
CA CYS A 236 -11.47 7.22 19.27
C CYS A 236 -11.14 7.25 20.77
N GLN A 237 -10.37 6.28 21.27
CA GLN A 237 -9.91 6.24 22.66
C GLN A 237 -9.03 7.45 23.02
N ALA A 238 -8.13 7.88 22.12
CA ALA A 238 -7.30 9.05 22.34
C ALA A 238 -8.13 10.33 22.48
N ILE A 239 -9.15 10.51 21.62
CA ILE A 239 -10.07 11.66 21.68
C ILE A 239 -10.91 11.61 22.95
N GLU A 240 -11.57 10.49 23.24
CA GLU A 240 -12.42 10.33 24.44
C GLU A 240 -11.63 10.52 25.74
N THR A 241 -10.37 10.10 25.78
CA THR A 241 -9.46 10.34 26.91
C THR A 241 -9.22 11.84 27.12
N ARG A 242 -8.98 12.60 26.04
CA ARG A 242 -8.83 14.06 26.11
C ARG A 242 -10.13 14.75 26.54
N ILE A 243 -11.28 14.31 26.04
CA ILE A 243 -12.60 14.84 26.47
C ILE A 243 -12.82 14.63 27.96
N SER A 244 -12.50 13.44 28.47
CA SER A 244 -12.65 13.09 29.89
C SER A 244 -11.77 13.93 30.82
N GLN A 245 -10.69 14.53 30.30
CA GLN A 245 -9.78 15.40 31.05
C GLN A 245 -10.22 16.88 31.04
N LEU A 246 -11.30 17.24 30.34
CA LEU A 246 -11.79 18.61 30.30
C LEU A 246 -12.31 19.05 31.68
N PRO A 247 -12.27 20.36 32.02
CA PRO A 247 -12.73 20.86 33.32
C PRO A 247 -14.19 20.57 33.62
N ASN A 248 -15.03 20.48 32.59
CA ASN A 248 -16.44 20.10 32.65
C ASN A 248 -16.69 19.05 31.56
N PRO A 249 -16.33 17.78 31.78
CA PRO A 249 -16.51 16.77 30.75
C PRO A 249 -18.01 16.57 30.54
N PRO A 250 -18.48 16.48 29.28
CA PRO A 250 -19.84 16.03 29.03
C PRO A 250 -20.02 14.66 29.68
N SER A 251 -21.25 14.33 30.09
CA SER A 251 -21.58 12.99 30.58
C SER A 251 -21.40 11.97 29.47
N LEU A 252 -20.15 11.56 29.23
CA LEU A 252 -19.83 10.45 28.36
C LEU A 252 -20.56 9.25 28.95
N ILE A 253 -21.39 8.59 28.14
CA ILE A 253 -21.96 7.30 28.52
C ILE A 253 -20.74 6.43 28.78
N SER A 254 -20.49 6.09 30.05
CA SER A 254 -19.33 5.29 30.44
C SER A 254 -19.38 4.01 29.63
N SER A 255 -18.40 3.81 28.75
CA SER A 255 -18.02 2.49 28.27
C SER A 255 -17.46 1.72 29.46
N GLY A 256 -18.37 1.30 30.35
CA GLY A 256 -18.05 0.48 31.49
C GLY A 256 -17.53 -0.85 30.99
N SER A 257 -16.34 -1.23 31.46
CA SER A 257 -15.74 -2.56 31.33
C SER A 257 -15.69 -3.12 29.90
N ARG A 258 -14.48 -3.26 29.34
CA ARG A 258 -14.13 -3.95 28.08
C ARG A 258 -14.53 -5.45 28.02
N THR A 259 -15.55 -5.89 28.75
CA THR A 259 -15.94 -7.30 28.90
C THR A 259 -17.16 -7.73 28.10
N ASP A 260 -17.96 -6.80 27.55
CA ASP A 260 -19.09 -7.14 26.66
C ASP A 260 -18.84 -6.55 25.26
N THR A 261 -18.07 -7.26 24.44
CA THR A 261 -17.78 -6.92 23.04
C THR A 261 -18.98 -7.07 22.09
N ASP A 262 -20.14 -7.53 22.58
CA ASP A 262 -21.24 -7.97 21.72
C ASP A 262 -22.32 -6.90 21.42
N ASN A 263 -22.23 -5.67 21.97
CA ASN A 263 -23.30 -4.66 21.82
C ASN A 263 -22.83 -3.20 21.61
N LEU A 264 -21.66 -2.98 20.99
CA LEU A 264 -21.32 -1.62 20.54
C LEU A 264 -22.06 -1.30 19.24
N GLU A 265 -22.73 -0.14 19.20
CA GLU A 265 -23.38 0.35 17.99
C GLU A 265 -22.32 0.53 16.89
N PRO A 266 -22.54 -0.06 15.69
CA PRO A 266 -21.60 0.10 14.58
C PRO A 266 -21.57 1.55 14.12
N LEU A 267 -20.46 1.96 13.50
CA LEU A 267 -20.29 3.32 12.98
C LEU A 267 -21.39 3.65 11.97
N VAL A 268 -21.74 2.68 11.12
CA VAL A 268 -22.93 2.72 10.26
C VAL A 268 -23.61 1.34 10.25
N ALA A 269 -24.93 1.31 10.48
CA ALA A 269 -25.70 0.06 10.45
C ALA A 269 -25.78 -0.53 9.04
N LEU A 270 -25.81 -1.87 8.93
CA LEU A 270 -25.90 -2.58 7.64
C LEU A 270 -27.08 -2.13 6.78
N SER A 271 -28.25 -1.88 7.37
CA SER A 271 -29.44 -1.40 6.65
C SER A 271 -29.26 -0.02 6.01
N VAL A 272 -28.40 0.83 6.59
CA VAL A 272 -28.06 2.15 6.04
C VAL A 272 -27.06 2.00 4.89
N LEU A 273 -26.08 1.09 5.03
CA LEU A 273 -25.14 0.75 3.95
C LEU A 273 -25.86 0.16 2.74
N ASP A 274 -26.86 -0.71 2.97
CA ASP A 274 -27.72 -1.28 1.92
C ASP A 274 -28.51 -0.19 1.20
N ALA A 275 -29.11 0.74 1.96
CA ALA A 275 -29.88 1.84 1.38
C ALA A 275 -29.03 2.81 0.56
N ALA A 276 -27.74 2.94 0.90
CA ALA A 276 -26.77 3.74 0.17
C ALA A 276 -26.05 2.96 -0.94
N SER A 277 -26.48 1.73 -1.24
CA SER A 277 -25.88 0.87 -2.27
C SER A 277 -24.37 0.67 -2.10
N VAL A 278 -23.89 0.63 -0.86
CA VAL A 278 -22.47 0.32 -0.59
C VAL A 278 -22.24 -1.16 -0.88
N LEU A 279 -21.34 -1.43 -1.82
CA LEU A 279 -21.07 -2.77 -2.38
C LEU A 279 -20.83 -3.84 -1.30
N ASP A 280 -21.37 -5.03 -1.51
CA ASP A 280 -21.17 -6.20 -0.65
C ASP A 280 -20.64 -7.38 -1.49
N PRO A 281 -19.45 -7.93 -1.19
CA PRO A 281 -18.51 -7.51 -0.15
C PRO A 281 -17.63 -6.35 -0.60
N CYS A 282 -17.20 -5.47 0.31
CA CYS A 282 -16.13 -4.49 0.10
C CYS A 282 -15.47 -4.06 1.42
N PHE A 283 -14.22 -3.58 1.36
CA PHE A 283 -13.47 -3.13 2.54
C PHE A 283 -14.26 -2.10 3.34
N THR A 284 -14.80 -1.08 2.67
CA THR A 284 -15.51 0.02 3.31
C THR A 284 -16.72 -0.45 4.10
N ARG A 285 -17.51 -1.38 3.52
CA ARG A 285 -18.68 -1.97 4.17
C ARG A 285 -18.28 -2.73 5.43
N SER A 286 -17.22 -3.55 5.35
CA SER A 286 -16.71 -4.29 6.50
C SER A 286 -16.14 -3.37 7.58
N PHE A 287 -15.43 -2.30 7.22
CA PHE A 287 -14.92 -1.31 8.16
C PHE A 287 -16.06 -0.57 8.88
N LEU A 288 -17.00 0.03 8.12
CA LEU A 288 -18.09 0.85 8.69
C LEU A 288 -19.06 0.04 9.57
N SER A 289 -19.27 -1.24 9.27
CA SER A 289 -20.16 -2.11 10.05
C SER A 289 -19.51 -2.73 11.28
N ARG A 290 -18.17 -2.73 11.38
CA ARG A 290 -17.43 -3.31 12.51
C ARG A 290 -16.79 -2.26 13.42
N ALA A 291 -16.42 -1.10 12.88
CA ALA A 291 -15.95 0.04 13.65
C ALA A 291 -17.04 0.50 14.62
N ARG A 292 -16.70 0.79 15.87
CA ARG A 292 -17.66 1.32 16.85
C ARG A 292 -18.01 2.78 16.53
N ARG A 293 -19.21 3.20 16.89
CA ARG A 293 -19.57 4.62 16.90
C ARG A 293 -19.11 5.29 18.21
N PRO A 294 -18.24 6.32 18.18
CA PRO A 294 -17.82 7.02 19.39
C PRO A 294 -18.86 8.05 19.83
N SER A 295 -18.68 8.62 21.03
CA SER A 295 -19.63 9.55 21.66
C SER A 295 -19.39 11.04 21.34
N PHE A 296 -18.55 11.35 20.36
CA PHE A 296 -18.25 12.71 19.90
C PHE A 296 -18.66 12.88 18.44
N GLN A 297 -18.58 14.10 17.90
CA GLN A 297 -19.03 14.39 16.53
C GLN A 297 -17.86 14.62 15.55
N TYR A 298 -16.77 15.23 16.02
CA TYR A 298 -15.63 15.61 15.18
C TYR A 298 -14.45 14.65 15.38
N ILE A 299 -14.09 13.93 14.31
CA ILE A 299 -12.97 12.98 14.31
C ILE A 299 -11.63 13.67 13.99
N ALA A 300 -11.69 14.77 13.25
CA ALA A 300 -10.56 15.61 12.87
C ALA A 300 -11.08 17.05 12.64
N PRO A 301 -10.20 18.06 12.51
CA PRO A 301 -10.64 19.45 12.40
C PRO A 301 -11.62 19.66 11.23
N GLY A 302 -12.86 19.99 11.55
CA GLY A 302 -13.95 20.19 10.58
C GLY A 302 -14.43 18.94 9.84
N LEU A 303 -14.06 17.72 10.27
CA LEU A 303 -14.57 16.46 9.73
C LEU A 303 -15.51 15.77 10.71
N LEU A 304 -16.74 15.49 10.26
CA LEU A 304 -17.81 14.87 11.03
C LEU A 304 -17.79 13.34 10.90
N LEU A 305 -18.32 12.66 11.91
CA LEU A 305 -18.73 11.27 11.76
C LEU A 305 -19.79 11.09 10.67
N PRO A 306 -19.85 9.92 10.00
CA PRO A 306 -20.92 9.64 9.05
C PRO A 306 -22.29 9.73 9.76
N PRO A 307 -23.31 10.25 9.07
CA PRO A 307 -24.69 10.24 9.59
C PRO A 307 -25.12 8.80 9.89
N ALA A 308 -25.75 8.60 11.05
CA ALA A 308 -26.32 7.30 11.39
C ALA A 308 -27.71 7.07 10.78
N ASP A 309 -28.38 8.14 10.35
CA ASP A 309 -29.67 8.02 9.70
C ASP A 309 -29.53 7.73 8.20
N LEU A 310 -30.51 7.00 7.69
CA LEU A 310 -30.54 6.52 6.31
C LEU A 310 -30.48 7.67 5.29
N SER A 311 -31.28 8.72 5.49
CA SER A 311 -31.38 9.82 4.53
C SER A 311 -30.09 10.65 4.47
N GLY A 312 -29.50 10.94 5.63
CA GLY A 312 -28.25 11.68 5.73
C GLY A 312 -27.09 10.93 5.08
N PHE A 313 -26.94 9.63 5.36
CA PHE A 313 -25.84 8.85 4.80
C PHE A 313 -25.99 8.68 3.28
N VAL A 314 -27.19 8.32 2.78
CA VAL A 314 -27.47 8.17 1.34
C VAL A 314 -27.16 9.46 0.56
N ALA A 315 -27.51 10.63 1.12
CA ALA A 315 -27.27 11.91 0.46
C ALA A 315 -25.78 12.24 0.26
N LEU A 316 -24.87 11.62 1.03
CA LEU A 316 -23.42 11.79 0.89
C LEU A 316 -22.80 10.86 -0.15
N GLN A 317 -23.46 9.75 -0.47
CA GLN A 317 -22.91 8.70 -1.34
C GLN A 317 -23.29 8.91 -2.81
N THR A 318 -22.78 9.99 -3.40
CA THR A 318 -23.09 10.36 -4.80
C THR A 318 -22.56 9.37 -5.83
N PHE A 319 -21.49 8.64 -5.51
CA PHE A 319 -20.85 7.71 -6.45
C PHE A 319 -21.45 6.30 -6.42
N THR A 320 -21.98 5.84 -5.28
CA THR A 320 -22.56 4.50 -5.16
C THR A 320 -23.87 4.35 -5.92
N ALA A 321 -24.53 5.46 -6.27
CA ALA A 321 -25.74 5.49 -7.08
C ALA A 321 -25.49 5.39 -8.59
N LEU A 322 -24.23 5.46 -9.03
CA LEU A 322 -23.88 5.40 -10.45
C LEU A 322 -24.00 3.95 -10.98
N PRO A 323 -24.36 3.76 -12.26
CA PRO A 323 -24.36 2.44 -12.88
C PRO A 323 -22.91 2.05 -13.21
N LEU A 324 -22.28 1.32 -12.29
CA LEU A 324 -20.88 0.89 -12.38
C LEU A 324 -20.78 -0.58 -12.79
N SER A 325 -19.60 -0.97 -13.29
CA SER A 325 -19.25 -2.39 -13.48
C SER A 325 -19.35 -3.15 -12.15
N GLN A 326 -19.65 -4.45 -12.21
CA GLN A 326 -19.69 -5.32 -11.03
C GLN A 326 -18.33 -5.47 -10.32
N TYR A 327 -17.24 -5.08 -10.98
CA TYR A 327 -15.89 -5.10 -10.43
C TYR A 327 -15.43 -3.75 -9.89
N THR A 328 -16.19 -2.69 -10.17
CA THR A 328 -15.85 -1.33 -9.74
C THR A 328 -16.41 -1.06 -8.35
N VAL A 329 -15.52 -0.75 -7.42
CA VAL A 329 -15.85 -0.25 -6.09
C VAL A 329 -15.88 1.28 -6.14
N PRO A 330 -17.04 1.92 -5.94
CA PRO A 330 -17.12 3.37 -5.91
C PRO A 330 -16.46 3.99 -4.67
N PRO A 331 -16.02 5.25 -4.76
CA PRO A 331 -15.69 6.07 -3.60
C PRO A 331 -16.87 6.19 -2.64
N VAL A 332 -16.63 5.99 -1.35
CA VAL A 332 -17.60 6.18 -0.27
C VAL A 332 -17.10 7.31 0.62
N CYS A 333 -17.95 8.30 0.89
CA CYS A 333 -17.67 9.35 1.86
C CYS A 333 -17.69 8.75 3.27
N LEU A 334 -16.52 8.70 3.92
CA LEU A 334 -16.36 8.22 5.29
C LEU A 334 -16.66 9.33 6.29
N PHE A 335 -16.02 10.48 6.11
CA PHE A 335 -16.12 11.62 7.03
C PHE A 335 -16.34 12.92 6.23
N PRO A 336 -17.58 13.42 6.14
CA PRO A 336 -17.86 14.67 5.43
C PRO A 336 -17.31 15.88 6.19
N ALA A 337 -16.91 16.92 5.47
CA ALA A 337 -16.60 18.19 6.09
C ALA A 337 -17.88 18.88 6.59
N ASP A 338 -17.82 19.53 7.75
CA ASP A 338 -18.94 20.28 8.34
C ASP A 338 -19.38 21.48 7.47
N THR A 339 -18.52 21.93 6.56
CA THR A 339 -18.89 22.93 5.54
C THR A 339 -19.87 22.40 4.48
N GLY A 340 -20.09 21.08 4.41
CA GLY A 340 -20.96 20.43 3.43
C GLY A 340 -20.65 20.86 1.99
N TYR A 341 -21.70 21.19 1.23
CA TYR A 341 -21.62 21.71 -0.15
C TYR A 341 -21.40 23.23 -0.25
N GLN A 342 -21.08 23.93 0.85
CA GLN A 342 -20.86 25.38 0.79
C GLN A 342 -19.58 25.76 0.03
N ARG A 343 -18.61 24.84 -0.03
CA ARG A 343 -17.37 24.96 -0.80
C ARG A 343 -17.15 23.66 -1.61
N PRO A 344 -17.94 23.44 -2.67
CA PRO A 344 -17.83 22.22 -3.44
C PRO A 344 -16.51 22.19 -4.20
N ILE A 345 -15.99 20.99 -4.39
CA ILE A 345 -14.77 20.75 -5.16
C ILE A 345 -15.20 20.32 -6.56
N GLU A 346 -14.69 21.02 -7.56
CA GLU A 346 -14.96 20.72 -8.96
C GLU A 346 -14.07 19.57 -9.43
N LEU A 347 -14.69 18.45 -9.78
CA LEU A 347 -14.04 17.30 -10.38
C LEU A 347 -14.06 17.45 -11.90
N THR A 348 -12.87 17.60 -12.48
CA THR A 348 -12.66 17.53 -13.92
C THR A 348 -11.98 16.23 -14.27
N ARG A 349 -11.93 15.89 -15.56
CA ARG A 349 -11.17 14.74 -16.05
C ARG A 349 -9.70 14.77 -15.65
N PHE A 350 -9.11 15.96 -15.47
CA PHE A 350 -7.67 16.10 -15.18
C PHE A 350 -7.37 16.32 -13.70
N THR A 351 -8.39 16.61 -12.89
CA THR A 351 -8.21 16.89 -11.46
C THR A 351 -8.75 15.79 -10.56
N SER A 352 -9.64 14.93 -11.08
CA SER A 352 -10.11 13.77 -10.34
C SER A 352 -8.96 12.78 -10.09
N PRO A 353 -8.83 12.21 -8.89
CA PRO A 353 -7.85 11.16 -8.65
C PRO A 353 -8.17 9.84 -9.37
N TRP A 354 -9.34 9.72 -10.01
CA TRP A 354 -9.82 8.49 -10.66
C TRP A 354 -9.81 8.57 -12.20
N VAL A 355 -8.95 9.42 -12.79
CA VAL A 355 -8.90 9.71 -14.25
C VAL A 355 -8.86 8.47 -15.14
N LEU A 356 -8.23 7.40 -14.66
CA LEU A 356 -7.98 6.18 -15.43
C LEU A 356 -9.13 5.17 -15.39
N MET A 357 -10.19 5.41 -14.61
CA MET A 357 -11.32 4.50 -14.53
C MET A 357 -12.38 4.82 -15.58
N GLU A 358 -12.55 3.91 -16.55
CA GLU A 358 -13.48 4.07 -17.67
C GLU A 358 -14.93 4.29 -17.19
N ASP A 359 -15.34 3.63 -16.11
CA ASP A 359 -16.69 3.76 -15.53
C ASP A 359 -17.05 5.19 -15.10
N PHE A 360 -16.06 6.05 -14.85
CA PHE A 360 -16.27 7.45 -14.46
C PHE A 360 -16.06 8.45 -15.61
N TYR A 361 -15.45 8.03 -16.73
CA TYR A 361 -15.05 8.96 -17.80
C TYR A 361 -15.33 8.46 -19.23
N SER A 362 -16.05 7.34 -19.37
CA SER A 362 -16.39 6.79 -20.68
C SER A 362 -17.26 7.75 -21.48
N SER A 363 -16.86 8.02 -22.72
CA SER A 363 -17.65 8.80 -23.68
C SER A 363 -18.86 8.04 -24.23
N SER A 364 -18.99 6.74 -23.93
CA SER A 364 -20.03 5.87 -24.47
C SER A 364 -21.22 5.66 -23.53
N THR A 365 -21.13 6.10 -22.27
CA THR A 365 -22.22 6.00 -21.29
C THR A 365 -22.66 7.39 -20.82
N ASP A 366 -23.97 7.58 -20.64
CA ASP A 366 -24.58 8.78 -19.99
C ASP A 366 -24.22 8.86 -18.47
N THR A 367 -23.07 8.33 -18.06
CA THR A 367 -22.61 8.36 -16.67
C THR A 367 -22.04 9.74 -16.36
N HIS A 368 -22.92 10.62 -15.86
CA HIS A 368 -22.49 11.91 -15.33
C HIS A 368 -21.83 11.69 -13.97
N THR A 369 -20.53 11.38 -13.98
CA THR A 369 -19.70 11.50 -12.77
C THR A 369 -19.97 12.87 -12.15
N PRO A 370 -20.29 12.93 -10.84
CA PRO A 370 -20.58 14.18 -10.17
C PRO A 370 -19.47 15.21 -10.44
N SER A 371 -19.82 16.32 -11.08
CA SER A 371 -18.86 17.40 -11.35
C SER A 371 -18.48 18.17 -10.09
N HIS A 372 -19.26 18.02 -9.03
CA HIS A 372 -19.06 18.68 -7.75
C HIS A 372 -19.25 17.69 -6.61
N ILE A 373 -18.30 17.69 -5.68
CA ILE A 373 -18.38 16.92 -4.44
C ILE A 373 -18.18 17.80 -3.22
N SER A 374 -18.68 17.37 -2.06
CA SER A 374 -18.33 17.97 -0.79
C SER A 374 -16.88 17.64 -0.41
N ALA A 375 -16.24 18.56 0.32
CA ALA A 375 -14.97 18.24 0.99
C ALA A 375 -15.18 17.14 2.05
N GLY A 376 -14.15 16.33 2.30
CA GLY A 376 -14.22 15.24 3.26
C GLY A 376 -13.22 14.13 2.97
N LEU A 377 -13.24 13.09 3.81
CA LEU A 377 -12.47 11.86 3.60
C LEU A 377 -13.31 10.83 2.85
N TYR A 378 -12.79 10.34 1.73
CA TYR A 378 -13.42 9.35 0.88
C TYR A 378 -12.51 8.13 0.73
N THR A 379 -13.10 6.94 0.56
CA THR A 379 -12.34 5.79 0.05
C THR A 379 -11.99 5.99 -1.41
N THR A 380 -10.92 5.37 -1.87
CA THR A 380 -10.56 5.41 -3.28
C THR A 380 -11.54 4.57 -4.13
N ALA A 381 -11.76 4.98 -5.38
CA ALA A 381 -12.36 4.09 -6.37
C ALA A 381 -11.35 2.97 -6.71
N VAL A 382 -11.85 1.76 -6.95
CA VAL A 382 -11.04 0.58 -7.30
C VAL A 382 -11.71 -0.21 -8.40
N ASP A 383 -10.98 -0.57 -9.45
CA ASP A 383 -11.40 -1.64 -10.36
C ASP A 383 -10.74 -2.94 -9.91
N ARG A 384 -11.52 -3.90 -9.42
CA ARG A 384 -11.00 -5.19 -8.92
C ARG A 384 -10.36 -6.06 -10.00
N LYS A 385 -10.48 -5.69 -11.28
CA LYS A 385 -9.81 -6.37 -12.40
C LYS A 385 -8.39 -5.87 -12.67
N TRP A 386 -8.03 -4.71 -12.14
CA TRP A 386 -6.71 -4.13 -12.37
C TRP A 386 -5.73 -4.59 -11.27
N ASP A 387 -4.45 -4.49 -11.56
CA ASP A 387 -3.37 -4.89 -10.66
C ASP A 387 -3.06 -3.84 -9.58
N ASP A 388 -2.40 -4.23 -8.50
CA ASP A 388 -1.97 -3.31 -7.43
C ASP A 388 -3.08 -2.46 -6.75
N MET A 389 -4.32 -2.96 -6.77
CA MET A 389 -5.50 -2.30 -6.23
C MET A 389 -5.57 -2.28 -4.69
N ALA A 390 -6.05 -1.20 -4.08
CA ALA A 390 -6.15 -1.08 -2.63
C ALA A 390 -7.48 -0.45 -2.18
N GLU A 391 -8.46 -1.28 -1.80
CA GLU A 391 -9.75 -0.79 -1.29
C GLU A 391 -9.62 -0.10 0.08
N ASP A 392 -8.55 -0.38 0.82
CA ASP A 392 -8.19 0.30 2.05
C ASP A 392 -7.54 1.68 1.83
N GLY A 393 -7.44 2.13 0.57
CA GLY A 393 -6.97 3.44 0.18
C GLY A 393 -7.97 4.57 0.46
N PHE A 394 -7.46 5.78 0.71
CA PHE A 394 -8.29 6.97 0.92
C PHE A 394 -7.82 8.19 0.13
N GLN A 395 -8.72 9.16 -0.01
CA GLN A 395 -8.45 10.51 -0.52
C GLN A 395 -9.11 11.54 0.41
N LEU A 396 -8.32 12.48 0.92
CA LEU A 396 -8.83 13.61 1.72
C LEU A 396 -9.04 14.81 0.80
N PHE A 397 -10.28 15.05 0.39
CA PHE A 397 -10.65 16.16 -0.47
C PHE A 397 -10.80 17.45 0.35
N LEU A 398 -9.94 18.43 0.06
CA LEU A 398 -9.91 19.74 0.72
C LEU A 398 -10.60 20.81 -0.14
N PRO A 399 -11.31 21.79 0.46
CA PRO A 399 -11.97 22.87 -0.28
C PRO A 399 -11.00 23.97 -0.76
N PHE A 400 -9.71 23.68 -0.73
CA PHE A 400 -8.60 24.52 -1.17
C PHE A 400 -7.48 23.62 -1.68
N THR A 401 -6.58 24.20 -2.46
CA THR A 401 -5.41 23.48 -2.97
C THR A 401 -4.21 23.67 -2.05
N VAL A 402 -3.36 22.65 -1.96
CA VAL A 402 -2.08 22.71 -1.27
C VAL A 402 -0.95 23.00 -2.25
N ASN A 403 0.15 23.56 -1.74
CA ASN A 403 1.35 23.87 -2.50
C ASN A 403 1.10 24.80 -3.71
N ALA A 404 0.14 25.72 -3.59
CA ALA A 404 -0.10 26.73 -4.61
C ALA A 404 1.13 27.64 -4.80
N GLY A 405 1.43 28.00 -6.06
CA GLY A 405 2.50 28.93 -6.45
C GLY A 405 3.76 28.27 -7.04
N TYR A 406 4.46 29.01 -7.92
CA TYR A 406 5.73 28.58 -8.52
C TYR A 406 6.90 28.70 -7.52
N ASP A 407 7.89 27.82 -7.64
CA ASP A 407 9.16 27.80 -6.87
C ASP A 407 9.07 27.52 -5.35
N ARG A 408 8.00 26.86 -4.91
CA ARG A 408 7.79 26.56 -3.49
C ARG A 408 8.69 25.41 -3.02
N LYS A 409 9.61 25.69 -2.10
CA LYS A 409 10.53 24.68 -1.50
C LYS A 409 10.00 24.06 -0.19
N VAL A 410 8.96 24.65 0.39
CA VAL A 410 8.37 24.25 1.67
C VAL A 410 6.86 24.15 1.52
N GLY A 411 6.31 23.00 1.90
CA GLY A 411 4.89 22.74 1.74
C GLY A 411 4.52 21.33 2.19
N ALA A 412 3.28 20.94 1.89
CA ALA A 412 2.76 19.61 2.17
C ALA A 412 3.56 18.56 1.39
N ARG A 413 3.85 17.41 2.03
CA ARG A 413 4.65 16.33 1.47
C ARG A 413 3.92 15.00 1.53
N LYS A 414 4.16 14.16 0.52
CA LYS A 414 3.76 12.74 0.50
C LYS A 414 4.69 11.94 1.41
N SER A 415 4.42 10.64 1.58
CA SER A 415 5.17 9.76 2.48
C SER A 415 6.62 9.50 2.00
N ASP A 416 6.86 9.53 0.69
CA ASP A 416 8.21 9.52 0.08
C ASP A 416 9.02 10.80 0.35
N GLY A 417 8.42 11.81 0.99
CA GLY A 417 9.07 13.08 1.31
C GLY A 417 9.05 14.10 0.19
N GLU A 418 8.58 13.75 -1.01
CA GLU A 418 8.38 14.71 -2.09
C GLU A 418 7.22 15.66 -1.77
N LEU A 419 7.25 16.85 -2.39
CA LEU A 419 6.13 17.77 -2.30
C LEU A 419 4.89 17.15 -2.95
N VAL A 420 3.74 17.37 -2.33
CA VAL A 420 2.45 17.11 -2.97
C VAL A 420 2.35 17.93 -4.26
N ASP A 421 1.77 17.33 -5.30
CA ASP A 421 1.57 17.97 -6.59
C ASP A 421 0.95 19.36 -6.46
N ARG A 422 1.42 20.27 -7.31
CA ARG A 422 0.97 21.66 -7.30
C ARG A 422 -0.54 21.72 -7.55
N ASP A 423 -1.21 22.59 -6.80
CA ASP A 423 -2.63 22.84 -6.92
C ASP A 423 -3.50 21.60 -6.65
N SER A 424 -2.96 20.61 -5.92
CA SER A 424 -3.71 19.42 -5.52
C SER A 424 -4.67 19.73 -4.37
N PHE A 425 -5.89 19.21 -4.45
CA PHE A 425 -6.87 19.25 -3.35
C PHE A 425 -7.02 17.91 -2.62
N SER A 426 -6.35 16.84 -3.06
CA SER A 426 -6.47 15.49 -2.46
C SER A 426 -5.14 14.84 -2.09
N GLY A 427 -4.00 15.46 -2.41
CA GLY A 427 -2.68 14.85 -2.26
C GLY A 427 -2.13 14.81 -0.83
N LEU A 428 -2.84 15.37 0.17
CA LEU A 428 -2.40 15.32 1.56
C LEU A 428 -2.46 13.88 2.10
N PHE A 429 -1.47 13.49 2.90
CA PHE A 429 -1.31 12.16 3.49
C PHE A 429 -1.14 11.01 2.48
N GLN A 430 -0.86 11.31 1.21
CA GLN A 430 -0.66 10.30 0.19
C GLN A 430 0.73 9.68 0.24
N HIS A 431 0.85 8.50 -0.38
CA HIS A 431 2.04 7.67 -0.31
C HIS A 431 3.20 8.26 -1.13
N GLY A 432 2.97 8.54 -2.41
CA GLY A 432 4.04 8.78 -3.37
C GLY A 432 4.73 7.47 -3.79
N PHE A 433 6.04 7.53 -4.06
CA PHE A 433 6.86 6.39 -4.49
C PHE A 433 6.92 5.26 -3.44
N LYS A 434 7.08 4.03 -3.91
CA LYS A 434 7.01 2.78 -3.12
C LYS A 434 8.22 1.88 -3.45
N PRO A 435 9.28 1.86 -2.62
CA PRO A 435 10.51 1.13 -2.89
C PRO A 435 10.39 -0.39 -2.75
N PHE A 436 9.26 -0.90 -2.25
CA PHE A 436 8.99 -2.34 -2.13
C PHE A 436 8.06 -2.91 -3.22
N GLY A 437 7.71 -2.08 -4.21
CA GLY A 437 6.82 -2.43 -5.31
C GLY A 437 5.43 -1.81 -5.18
N GLY A 438 4.76 -1.73 -6.33
CA GLY A 438 3.46 -1.09 -6.50
C GLY A 438 3.54 0.22 -7.27
N ASN A 439 2.46 0.55 -7.95
CA ASN A 439 2.31 1.73 -8.77
C ASN A 439 2.39 3.00 -7.89
N TYR A 440 3.08 4.02 -8.39
CA TYR A 440 3.19 5.34 -7.77
C TYR A 440 1.83 5.91 -7.34
N TYR A 441 0.79 5.73 -8.15
CA TYR A 441 -0.55 6.27 -7.89
C TYR A 441 -1.37 5.49 -6.85
N ARG A 442 -0.91 4.32 -6.38
CA ARG A 442 -1.62 3.56 -5.33
C ARG A 442 -1.75 4.42 -4.06
N PRO A 443 -2.97 4.64 -3.54
CA PRO A 443 -3.23 5.52 -2.40
C PRO A 443 -2.66 4.98 -1.08
N GLN A 444 -2.55 5.86 -0.09
CA GLN A 444 -2.13 5.48 1.26
C GLN A 444 -3.25 4.73 2.01
N ARG A 445 -2.86 3.81 2.91
CA ARG A 445 -3.78 2.99 3.71
C ARG A 445 -4.51 3.83 4.76
N LEU A 446 -5.82 3.64 4.90
CA LEU A 446 -6.67 4.32 5.88
C LEU A 446 -6.18 4.12 7.32
N GLU A 447 -5.74 2.91 7.67
CA GLU A 447 -5.12 2.60 8.97
C GLU A 447 -4.01 3.60 9.34
N ARG A 448 -3.14 3.93 8.37
CA ARG A 448 -1.99 4.82 8.58
C ARG A 448 -2.42 6.27 8.82
N LEU A 449 -3.49 6.70 8.16
CA LEU A 449 -4.11 8.00 8.41
C LEU A 449 -4.67 8.08 9.82
N LEU A 450 -5.42 7.06 10.26
CA LEU A 450 -6.03 7.02 11.59
C LEU A 450 -4.96 7.04 12.69
N ASP A 451 -3.86 6.29 12.51
CA ASP A 451 -2.71 6.33 13.42
C ASP A 451 -1.99 7.70 13.42
N CYS A 452 -1.90 8.37 12.27
CA CYS A 452 -1.36 9.73 12.18
C CYS A 452 -2.25 10.74 12.93
N TRP A 453 -3.57 10.70 12.70
CA TRP A 453 -4.53 11.54 13.43
C TRP A 453 -4.51 11.28 14.93
N ARG A 454 -4.33 10.03 15.35
CA ARG A 454 -4.18 9.69 16.77
C ARG A 454 -2.99 10.42 17.38
N LYS A 455 -1.82 10.37 16.72
CA LYS A 455 -0.62 11.09 17.18
C LYS A 455 -0.86 12.59 17.29
N LEU A 456 -1.56 13.19 16.33
CA LEU A 456 -1.90 14.63 16.39
C LEU A 456 -2.72 15.01 17.62
N VAL A 457 -3.63 14.13 18.05
CA VAL A 457 -4.42 14.29 19.27
C VAL A 457 -3.56 14.01 20.52
N GLU A 458 -2.80 12.92 20.53
CA GLU A 458 -1.96 12.50 21.65
C GLU A 458 -0.86 13.53 21.97
N ASP A 459 -0.25 14.11 20.94
CA ASP A 459 0.79 15.13 21.05
C ASP A 459 0.22 16.52 21.34
N GLY A 460 -1.11 16.68 21.34
CA GLY A 460 -1.79 17.95 21.56
C GLY A 460 -1.61 18.98 20.44
N VAL A 461 -1.21 18.52 19.24
CA VAL A 461 -1.19 19.36 18.03
C VAL A 461 -2.61 19.75 17.67
N TRP A 462 -3.54 18.80 17.76
CA TRP A 462 -4.97 19.05 17.67
C TRP A 462 -5.56 19.20 19.06
N SER A 463 -6.29 20.30 19.25
CA SER A 463 -7.07 20.52 20.48
C SER A 463 -8.35 19.70 20.44
N VAL A 464 -8.81 19.23 21.61
CA VAL A 464 -10.02 18.42 21.74
C VAL A 464 -10.96 19.11 22.72
N GLY A 465 -12.17 19.38 22.26
CA GLY A 465 -13.27 19.97 23.01
C GLY A 465 -14.39 18.95 23.28
N PRO A 466 -15.53 19.40 23.85
CA PRO A 466 -16.63 18.50 24.23
C PRO A 466 -17.19 17.66 23.08
N ASP A 467 -17.16 18.18 21.85
CA ASP A 467 -17.71 17.54 20.66
C ASP A 467 -16.66 16.76 19.84
N GLY A 468 -15.42 16.64 20.34
CA GLY A 468 -14.32 15.97 19.64
C GLY A 468 -13.19 16.93 19.25
N VAL A 469 -12.51 16.64 18.14
CA VAL A 469 -11.39 17.46 17.67
C VAL A 469 -11.85 18.85 17.23
N GLU A 470 -11.22 19.89 17.76
CA GLU A 470 -11.54 21.27 17.46
C GLU A 470 -10.86 21.77 16.17
N GLY A 471 -11.41 22.85 15.62
CA GLY A 471 -10.93 23.51 14.42
C GLY A 471 -11.83 23.27 13.21
N THR A 472 -11.41 23.80 12.07
CA THR A 472 -12.16 23.68 10.81
C THR A 472 -11.32 22.93 9.78
N ILE A 473 -11.93 22.61 8.63
CA ILE A 473 -11.21 22.00 7.49
C ILE A 473 -10.03 22.87 7.02
N ASP A 474 -10.04 24.18 7.29
CA ASP A 474 -8.93 25.08 6.99
C ASP A 474 -7.68 24.83 7.88
N THR A 475 -7.80 24.06 8.97
CA THR A 475 -6.67 23.65 9.83
C THR A 475 -5.64 22.82 9.06
N PHE A 476 -6.06 22.10 8.02
CA PHE A 476 -5.13 21.33 7.17
C PHE A 476 -4.15 22.21 6.38
N LYS A 477 -4.35 23.53 6.30
CA LYS A 477 -3.36 24.48 5.75
C LYS A 477 -2.08 24.53 6.57
N ASP A 478 -2.09 24.09 7.82
CA ASP A 478 -0.88 23.94 8.63
C ASP A 478 0.16 23.04 7.95
N ALA A 479 -0.29 22.08 7.12
CA ALA A 479 0.58 21.21 6.33
C ALA A 479 1.49 21.98 5.37
N GLU A 480 1.13 23.21 5.01
CA GLU A 480 1.89 24.05 4.08
C GLU A 480 2.97 24.91 4.77
N THR A 481 3.08 24.83 6.09
CA THR A 481 3.99 25.66 6.89
C THR A 481 5.28 24.92 7.25
N GLU A 482 6.41 25.64 7.28
CA GLU A 482 7.73 25.06 7.59
C GLU A 482 7.78 24.39 8.97
N SER A 483 7.05 24.97 9.93
CA SER A 483 7.01 24.50 11.31
C SER A 483 6.12 23.28 11.54
N ARG A 484 5.10 23.04 10.69
CA ARG A 484 4.06 22.04 10.97
C ARG A 484 3.87 20.98 9.90
N TRP A 485 4.45 21.10 8.70
CA TRP A 485 4.26 20.09 7.63
C TRP A 485 4.58 18.66 8.10
N ARG A 486 5.57 18.49 8.98
CA ARG A 486 5.99 17.19 9.54
C ARG A 486 4.89 16.49 10.33
N ASN A 487 3.95 17.25 10.90
CA ASN A 487 2.81 16.71 11.62
C ASN A 487 1.77 16.10 10.66
N TYR A 488 1.74 16.57 9.41
CA TYR A 488 0.81 16.12 8.36
C TYR A 488 1.48 15.16 7.36
N TYR A 489 2.60 14.56 7.77
CA TYR A 489 3.38 13.61 7.00
C TYR A 489 3.24 12.22 7.63
N ILE A 490 2.86 11.23 6.82
CA ILE A 490 2.86 9.83 7.24
C ILE A 490 4.24 9.27 6.89
N SER A 491 4.98 8.84 7.91
CA SER A 491 6.26 8.18 7.66
C SER A 491 6.05 6.90 6.85
N PRO A 492 6.92 6.61 5.88
CA PRO A 492 6.82 5.39 5.10
C PRO A 492 6.95 4.20 6.04
N THR A 493 5.98 3.30 5.94
CA THR A 493 5.99 2.02 6.65
C THR A 493 5.56 0.98 5.67
N TRP A 494 6.39 -0.04 5.53
CA TRP A 494 6.29 -1.01 4.46
C TRP A 494 5.69 -2.28 5.03
#